data_AF-A0A9C9DE14-F1
#
_entry.id   AF-A0A9C9DE14-F1
#
_cell.length_a   1.000
_cell.length_b   1.000
_cell.length_c   1.000
_cell.angle_alpha   90.00
_cell.angle_beta   90.00
_cell.angle_gamma   90.00
#
_symmetry.space_group_name_H-M   'P 1'
#
loop_
_entity.id
_entity.type
_entity.pdbx_description
1 polymer ?
#
loop_
_entity_poly.entity_id
_entity_poly.type
_entity_poly.pdbx_seq_one_letter_code
_entity_poly.pdbx_strand_id
1 'polypeptide(L)'
;MEGAPPSQQKTPAPARVRYRVRFGKDGPLRYTSHLDLARIWERLLRRAGVPLVYSQGFNPRPRLQLAAALPLGYASTCELMDMWLEGENLPTPEELLPRLRATAPEGLTVDSIWPVDLRERSLQSRARAATYRAIISEDIERETLERRIVALLEREEVWRERRGKRHDIRPLL
;
A
#
# COMPACT_ATOMS: atom_id res chain seq x y z
N MET A 1 58.28 -26.05 -3.02
CA MET A 1 57.60 -24.74 -2.84
C MET A 1 56.30 -24.81 -3.60
N GLU A 2 55.26 -25.33 -2.96
CA GLU A 2 53.96 -25.60 -3.56
C GLU A 2 53.08 -24.39 -3.29
N GLY A 3 52.65 -23.72 -4.36
CA GLY A 3 51.96 -22.44 -4.30
C GLY A 3 50.61 -22.57 -3.59
N ALA A 4 50.37 -21.67 -2.62
CA ALA A 4 49.07 -21.56 -1.96
C ALA A 4 47.95 -21.34 -3.01
N PRO A 5 46.79 -21.99 -2.87
CA PRO A 5 45.68 -21.80 -3.79
C PRO A 5 45.23 -20.33 -3.79
N PRO A 6 44.78 -19.80 -4.95
CA PRO A 6 44.36 -18.41 -5.06
C PRO A 6 43.23 -18.11 -4.08
N SER A 7 43.43 -17.08 -3.27
CA SER A 7 42.43 -16.56 -2.33
C SER A 7 41.16 -16.19 -3.10
N GLN A 8 40.07 -16.89 -2.82
CA GLN A 8 38.75 -16.53 -3.34
C GLN A 8 38.35 -15.18 -2.73
N GLN A 9 38.46 -14.10 -3.52
CA GLN A 9 37.88 -12.82 -3.16
C GLN A 9 36.35 -13.02 -3.12
N LYS A 10 35.77 -12.95 -1.92
CA LYS A 10 34.31 -12.93 -1.74
C LYS A 10 33.79 -11.65 -2.39
N THR A 11 33.09 -11.78 -3.52
CA THR A 11 32.31 -10.67 -4.08
C THR A 11 31.37 -10.14 -2.98
N PRO A 12 31.37 -8.84 -2.67
CA PRO A 12 30.47 -8.29 -1.68
C PRO A 12 29.02 -8.55 -2.09
N ALA A 13 28.17 -8.88 -1.12
CA ALA A 13 26.74 -9.07 -1.38
C ALA A 13 26.15 -7.77 -1.98
N PRO A 14 25.22 -7.86 -2.93
CA PRO A 14 24.65 -6.68 -3.58
C PRO A 14 24.00 -5.76 -2.54
N ALA A 15 24.12 -4.45 -2.75
CA ALA A 15 23.47 -3.48 -1.88
C ALA A 15 21.95 -3.70 -1.90
N ARG A 16 21.32 -3.52 -0.76
CA ARG A 16 19.88 -3.75 -0.60
C ARG A 16 19.23 -2.56 0.10
N VAL A 17 18.12 -2.10 -0.45
CA VAL A 17 17.33 -1.01 0.13
C VAL A 17 15.86 -1.41 0.26
N ARG A 18 15.15 -0.72 1.15
CA ARG A 18 13.70 -0.80 1.28
C ARG A 18 13.14 0.60 1.13
N TYR A 19 12.25 0.77 0.16
CA TYR A 19 11.55 2.01 -0.08
C TYR A 19 10.08 1.85 0.26
N ARG A 20 9.53 2.89 0.88
CA ARG A 20 8.11 3.03 1.13
C ARG A 20 7.53 3.96 0.08
N VAL A 21 6.42 3.52 -0.50
CA VAL A 21 5.65 4.27 -1.49
C VAL A 21 4.31 4.65 -0.86
N ARG A 22 3.97 5.93 -0.95
CA ARG A 22 2.60 6.40 -0.75
C ARG A 22 1.92 6.52 -2.11
N PHE A 23 0.72 5.96 -2.21
CA PHE A 23 -0.02 5.94 -3.46
C PHE A 23 -1.53 6.07 -3.24
N GLY A 24 -2.25 6.46 -4.29
CA GLY A 24 -3.70 6.47 -4.33
C GLY A 24 -4.23 5.44 -5.33
N LYS A 25 -5.48 5.02 -5.13
CA LYS A 25 -6.25 4.27 -6.12
C LYS A 25 -7.68 4.77 -6.20
N ASP A 26 -8.15 5.07 -7.40
CA ASP A 26 -9.52 5.51 -7.66
C ASP A 26 -10.04 4.96 -9.01
N GLY A 27 -11.12 5.56 -9.53
CA GLY A 27 -11.69 5.15 -10.83
C GLY A 27 -11.97 3.64 -10.90
N PRO A 28 -11.66 2.98 -12.02
CA PRO A 28 -11.81 1.52 -12.17
C PRO A 28 -10.96 0.69 -11.19
N LEU A 29 -9.82 1.19 -10.72
CA LEU A 29 -8.93 0.48 -9.78
C LEU A 29 -9.54 0.27 -8.39
N ARG A 30 -10.62 0.99 -8.05
CA ARG A 30 -11.38 0.72 -6.82
C ARG A 30 -11.97 -0.69 -6.79
N TYR A 31 -12.17 -1.32 -7.95
CA TYR A 31 -12.70 -2.67 -8.11
C TYR A 31 -11.63 -3.76 -8.23
N THR A 32 -10.36 -3.41 -7.97
CA THR A 32 -9.26 -4.37 -7.99
C THR A 32 -9.12 -5.04 -6.62
N SER A 33 -8.96 -6.37 -6.60
CA SER A 33 -8.68 -7.12 -5.37
C SER A 33 -7.28 -6.80 -4.81
N HIS A 34 -7.02 -7.17 -3.56
CA HIS A 34 -5.69 -6.96 -2.97
C HIS A 34 -4.56 -7.68 -3.73
N LEU A 35 -4.81 -8.90 -4.20
CA LEU A 35 -3.84 -9.67 -4.98
C LEU A 35 -3.62 -9.08 -6.36
N ASP A 36 -4.68 -8.57 -6.99
CA ASP A 36 -4.57 -7.91 -8.29
C ASP A 36 -3.84 -6.58 -8.18
N LEU A 37 -4.03 -5.83 -7.10
CA LEU A 37 -3.26 -4.62 -6.82
C LEU A 37 -1.76 -4.93 -6.68
N ALA A 38 -1.41 -6.00 -5.96
CA ALA A 38 -0.02 -6.46 -5.89
C ALA A 38 0.55 -6.84 -7.28
N ARG A 39 -0.25 -7.49 -8.14
CA ARG A 39 0.15 -7.81 -9.53
C ARG A 39 0.28 -6.58 -10.43
N ILE A 40 -0.54 -5.55 -10.20
CA ILE A 40 -0.43 -4.26 -10.91
C ILE A 40 0.88 -3.58 -10.52
N TRP A 41 1.20 -3.54 -9.22
CA TRP A 41 2.48 -3.03 -8.72
C TRP A 41 3.67 -3.80 -9.26
N GLU A 42 3.64 -5.14 -9.26
CA GLU A 42 4.70 -5.95 -9.86
C GLU A 42 4.92 -5.57 -11.34
N ARG A 43 3.85 -5.50 -12.14
CA ARG A 43 3.95 -5.15 -13.56
C ARG A 43 4.48 -3.73 -13.78
N LEU A 44 4.03 -2.77 -12.97
CA LEU A 44 4.47 -1.38 -13.03
C LEU A 44 5.96 -1.27 -12.70
N LEU A 45 6.40 -1.87 -11.59
CA LEU A 45 7.79 -1.84 -11.14
C LEU A 45 8.72 -2.54 -12.15
N ARG A 46 8.29 -3.66 -12.74
CA ARG A 46 9.02 -4.32 -13.83
C ARG A 46 9.15 -3.43 -15.06
N ARG A 47 8.06 -2.77 -15.50
CA ARG A 47 8.10 -1.83 -16.65
C ARG A 47 8.97 -0.62 -16.39
N ALA A 48 9.05 -0.16 -15.15
CA ALA A 48 9.91 0.95 -14.74
C ALA A 48 11.39 0.55 -14.53
N GLY A 49 11.76 -0.70 -14.80
CA GLY A 49 13.13 -1.19 -14.67
C GLY A 49 13.63 -1.27 -13.23
N VAL A 50 12.73 -1.44 -12.26
CA VAL A 50 13.10 -1.49 -10.84
C VAL A 50 13.77 -2.83 -10.51
N PRO A 51 14.98 -2.84 -9.93
CA PRO A 51 15.70 -4.07 -9.59
C PRO A 51 15.16 -4.68 -8.28
N LEU A 52 14.00 -5.33 -8.36
CA LEU A 52 13.28 -5.88 -7.21
C LEU A 52 13.97 -7.11 -6.62
N VAL A 53 13.92 -7.21 -5.29
CA VAL A 53 14.23 -8.45 -4.56
C VAL A 53 13.10 -9.45 -4.76
N TYR A 54 13.45 -10.73 -4.96
CA TYR A 54 12.47 -11.82 -5.06
C TYR A 54 12.54 -12.77 -3.86
N SER A 55 11.42 -13.43 -3.57
CA SER A 55 11.37 -14.51 -2.58
C SER A 55 12.17 -15.73 -3.02
N GLN A 56 12.83 -16.41 -2.08
CA GLN A 56 13.56 -17.65 -2.32
C GLN A 56 12.59 -18.84 -2.22
N GLY A 57 12.16 -19.39 -3.35
CA GLY A 57 11.23 -20.52 -3.41
C GLY A 57 10.85 -20.90 -4.84
N PHE A 58 10.05 -21.95 -5.02
CA PHE A 58 9.68 -22.50 -6.34
C PHE A 58 8.91 -21.55 -7.25
N ASN A 59 8.28 -20.50 -6.69
CA ASN A 59 7.62 -19.44 -7.44
C ASN A 59 8.09 -18.08 -6.91
N PRO A 60 9.24 -17.56 -7.37
CA PRO A 60 9.77 -16.28 -6.92
C PRO A 60 8.77 -15.15 -7.19
N ARG A 61 8.33 -14.48 -6.12
CA ARG A 61 7.49 -13.28 -6.18
C ARG A 61 8.33 -12.08 -5.78
N PRO A 62 8.09 -10.90 -6.37
CA PRO A 62 8.75 -9.69 -5.89
C PRO A 62 8.36 -9.47 -4.44
N ARG A 63 9.32 -9.10 -3.62
CA ARG A 63 9.10 -8.79 -2.22
C ARG A 63 8.44 -7.41 -2.14
N LEU A 64 7.11 -7.42 -2.14
CA LEU A 64 6.24 -6.26 -1.98
C LEU A 64 5.37 -6.45 -0.74
N GLN A 65 5.10 -5.37 -0.04
CA GLN A 65 4.31 -5.41 1.19
C GLN A 65 3.34 -4.24 1.27
N LEU A 66 2.07 -4.51 1.01
CA LEU A 66 0.98 -3.54 1.14
C LEU A 66 0.55 -3.42 2.61
N ALA A 67 0.27 -2.20 3.07
CA ALA A 67 -0.07 -1.91 4.46
C ALA A 67 -1.44 -2.42 4.90
N ALA A 68 -2.43 -2.32 4.01
CA ALA A 68 -3.79 -2.78 4.27
C ALA A 68 -4.45 -3.25 2.98
N ALA A 69 -5.48 -4.08 3.13
CA ALA A 69 -6.39 -4.42 2.05
C ALA A 69 -7.65 -3.58 2.19
N LEU A 70 -7.96 -2.77 1.19
CA LEU A 70 -9.24 -2.08 1.14
C LEU A 70 -10.37 -3.02 0.70
N PRO A 71 -11.59 -2.82 1.20
CA PRO A 71 -12.76 -3.49 0.65
C PRO A 71 -12.95 -3.12 -0.83
N LEU A 72 -13.56 -4.04 -1.57
CA LEU A 72 -13.88 -3.82 -2.98
C LEU A 72 -14.79 -2.60 -3.14
N GLY A 73 -14.50 -1.77 -4.14
CA GLY A 73 -15.25 -0.55 -4.42
C GLY A 73 -14.71 0.72 -3.75
N TYR A 74 -13.76 0.59 -2.81
CA TYR A 74 -13.20 1.73 -2.09
C TYR A 74 -12.07 2.39 -2.87
N ALA A 75 -12.11 3.73 -2.93
CA ALA A 75 -10.99 4.56 -3.37
C ALA A 75 -10.15 4.99 -2.17
N SER A 76 -8.89 5.34 -2.40
CA SER A 76 -7.98 5.84 -1.37
C SER A 76 -6.98 6.82 -1.96
N THR A 77 -6.63 7.82 -1.15
CA THR A 77 -5.61 8.83 -1.47
C THR A 77 -4.34 8.64 -0.62
N CYS A 78 -4.26 7.56 0.17
CA CYS A 78 -3.14 7.32 1.08
C CYS A 78 -3.01 5.82 1.42
N GLU A 79 -2.70 5.01 0.43
CA GLU A 79 -2.18 3.67 0.64
C GLU A 79 -0.66 3.68 0.81
N LEU A 80 -0.14 2.65 1.48
CA LEU A 80 1.28 2.46 1.69
C LEU A 80 1.73 1.08 1.21
N MET A 81 2.87 1.04 0.53
CA MET A 81 3.53 -0.18 0.12
C MET A 81 5.03 -0.08 0.36
N ASP A 82 5.63 -1.13 0.90
CA ASP A 82 7.08 -1.27 0.90
C ASP A 82 7.52 -2.17 -0.25
N MET A 83 8.63 -1.78 -0.88
CA MET A 83 9.32 -2.55 -1.91
C MET A 83 10.81 -2.67 -1.55
N TRP A 84 11.38 -3.84 -1.84
CA TRP A 84 12.80 -4.11 -1.61
C TRP A 84 13.50 -4.19 -2.95
N LEU A 85 14.63 -3.51 -3.04
CA LEU A 85 15.47 -3.50 -4.23
C LEU A 85 16.86 -4.03 -3.88
N GLU A 86 17.52 -4.71 -4.81
CA GLU A 86 18.90 -5.18 -4.68
C GLU A 86 19.68 -4.99 -5.98
N GLY A 87 20.95 -4.57 -5.89
CA GLY A 87 21.80 -4.36 -7.06
C GLY A 87 22.99 -3.44 -6.76
N GLU A 88 23.85 -3.24 -7.76
CA GLU A 88 25.04 -2.39 -7.65
C GLU A 88 24.69 -0.90 -7.79
N ASN A 89 23.80 -0.57 -8.72
CA ASN A 89 23.36 0.80 -9.00
C ASN A 89 21.85 0.94 -8.73
N LEU A 90 21.51 1.10 -7.45
CA LEU A 90 20.12 1.25 -7.03
C LEU A 90 19.62 2.68 -7.30
N PRO A 91 18.47 2.85 -7.97
CA PRO A 91 17.93 4.16 -8.23
C PRO A 91 17.42 4.79 -6.93
N THR A 92 17.64 6.09 -6.78
CA THR A 92 17.13 6.90 -5.66
C THR A 92 15.61 7.08 -5.73
N PRO A 93 14.94 7.43 -4.62
CA PRO A 93 13.52 7.78 -4.63
C PRO A 93 13.17 8.88 -5.65
N GLU A 94 14.05 9.88 -5.79
CA GLU A 94 13.93 11.02 -6.70
C GLU A 94 13.96 10.58 -8.16
N GLU A 95 14.79 9.59 -8.49
CA GLU A 95 14.85 8.99 -9.82
C GLU A 95 13.68 8.05 -10.10
N LEU A 96 13.20 7.31 -9.10
CA LEU A 96 12.11 6.35 -9.25
C LEU A 96 10.75 7.01 -9.40
N LEU A 97 10.44 8.03 -8.61
CA LEU A 97 9.14 8.68 -8.58
C LEU A 97 8.62 9.08 -9.98
N PRO A 98 9.39 9.80 -10.83
CA PRO A 98 8.92 10.14 -12.17
C PRO A 98 8.75 8.91 -13.07
N ARG A 99 9.60 7.88 -12.96
CA ARG A 99 9.48 6.63 -13.73
C ARG A 99 8.19 5.88 -13.39
N LEU A 100 7.85 5.80 -12.10
CA LEU A 100 6.63 5.13 -11.65
C LEU A 100 5.39 5.91 -12.05
N ARG A 101 5.41 7.25 -11.96
CA ARG A 101 4.31 8.12 -12.43
C ARG A 101 4.06 7.96 -13.93
N ALA A 102 5.12 7.93 -14.74
CA ALA A 102 5.02 7.79 -16.20
C ALA A 102 4.49 6.41 -16.64
N THR A 103 4.60 5.39 -15.79
CA THR A 103 4.19 4.01 -16.10
C THR A 103 2.93 3.56 -15.36
N ALA A 104 2.36 4.43 -14.53
CA ALA A 104 1.18 4.16 -13.73
C ALA A 104 -0.06 4.03 -14.64
N PRO A 105 -0.88 2.98 -14.44
CA PRO A 105 -2.17 2.88 -15.12
C PRO A 105 -3.13 3.95 -14.62
N GLU A 106 -4.16 4.23 -15.41
CA GLU A 106 -5.25 5.12 -15.03
C GLU A 106 -5.82 4.76 -13.66
N GLY A 107 -5.95 5.77 -12.80
CA GLY A 107 -6.47 5.69 -11.45
C GLY A 107 -5.46 5.24 -10.37
N LEU A 108 -4.19 4.99 -10.72
CA LEU A 108 -3.11 4.74 -9.75
C LEU A 108 -2.24 5.99 -9.67
N THR A 109 -2.20 6.65 -8.50
CA THR A 109 -1.29 7.79 -8.27
C THR A 109 -0.12 7.38 -7.42
N VAL A 110 1.10 7.80 -7.79
CA VAL A 110 2.29 7.62 -6.94
C VAL A 110 2.65 8.96 -6.33
N ASP A 111 2.37 9.14 -5.05
CA ASP A 111 2.46 10.44 -4.38
C ASP A 111 3.89 10.73 -3.95
N SER A 112 4.53 9.79 -3.27
CA SER A 112 5.90 9.92 -2.77
C SER A 112 6.58 8.57 -2.54
N ILE A 113 7.91 8.59 -2.53
CA ILE A 113 8.78 7.43 -2.25
C ILE A 113 9.86 7.90 -1.28
N TRP A 114 10.18 7.11 -0.26
CA TRP A 114 11.27 7.43 0.68
C TRP A 114 11.96 6.18 1.23
N PRO A 115 13.23 6.26 1.65
CA PRO A 115 13.92 5.15 2.26
C PRO A 115 13.37 4.85 3.66
N VAL A 116 13.35 3.57 4.01
CA VAL A 116 13.02 3.08 5.36
C VAL A 116 14.01 2.00 5.76
N ASP A 117 14.20 1.82 7.07
CA ASP A 117 15.15 0.84 7.59
C ASP A 117 14.75 -0.60 7.18
N LEU A 118 15.73 -1.40 6.75
CA LEU A 118 15.53 -2.79 6.37
C LEU A 118 14.93 -3.65 7.49
N ARG A 119 15.22 -3.30 8.75
CA ARG A 119 14.78 -3.96 9.99
C ARG A 119 13.51 -3.35 10.57
N GLU A 120 12.98 -2.28 9.98
CA GLU A 120 11.74 -1.68 10.44
C GLU A 120 10.61 -2.73 10.42
N ARG A 121 9.70 -2.66 11.40
CA ARG A 121 8.54 -3.57 11.47
C ARG A 121 7.68 -3.53 10.20
N SER A 122 6.86 -4.57 10.05
CA SER A 122 5.94 -4.70 8.93
C SER A 122 4.95 -3.52 8.88
N LEU A 123 4.63 -3.04 7.68
CA LEU A 123 3.65 -1.96 7.49
C LEU A 123 2.31 -2.27 8.16
N GLN A 124 1.84 -3.51 8.06
CA GLN A 124 0.57 -3.94 8.66
C GLN A 124 0.59 -3.81 10.18
N SER A 125 1.71 -4.14 10.84
CA SER A 125 1.84 -4.01 12.30
C SER A 125 1.91 -2.56 12.80
N ARG A 126 2.13 -1.61 11.88
CA ARG A 126 2.26 -0.18 12.19
C ARG A 126 0.99 0.61 11.93
N ALA A 127 0.00 0.05 11.23
CA ALA A 127 -1.26 0.71 10.97
C ALA A 127 -1.99 0.96 12.31
N ARG A 128 -2.30 2.23 12.61
CA ARG A 128 -2.96 2.63 13.86
C ARG A 128 -4.42 3.05 13.65
N ALA A 129 -4.67 3.75 12.55
CA ALA A 129 -5.98 4.32 12.25
C ALA A 129 -6.14 4.45 10.73
N ALA A 130 -7.39 4.61 10.30
CA ALA A 130 -7.76 4.97 8.94
C ALA A 130 -8.76 6.13 8.99
N THR A 131 -8.65 7.05 8.05
CA THR A 131 -9.60 8.16 7.89
C THR A 131 -10.50 7.85 6.71
N TYR A 132 -11.80 7.93 6.94
CA TYR A 132 -12.81 7.71 5.92
C TYR A 132 -13.41 9.04 5.47
N ARG A 133 -13.67 9.15 4.17
CA ARG A 133 -14.49 10.22 3.59
C ARG A 133 -15.72 9.58 2.97
N ALA A 134 -16.89 9.93 3.49
CA ALA A 134 -18.16 9.59 2.87
C ALA A 134 -18.67 10.80 2.10
N ILE A 135 -19.13 10.58 0.87
CA ILE A 135 -19.84 11.58 0.08
C ILE A 135 -21.29 11.14 0.06
N ILE A 136 -22.16 12.02 0.55
CA ILE A 136 -23.61 11.83 0.52
C ILE A 136 -24.08 12.38 -0.82
N SER A 137 -24.79 11.57 -1.59
CA SER A 137 -25.22 11.94 -2.95
C SER A 137 -26.47 12.81 -2.93
N GLU A 138 -27.25 12.73 -1.85
CA GLU A 138 -28.43 13.53 -1.61
C GLU A 138 -28.04 14.98 -1.29
N ASP A 139 -28.81 15.92 -1.85
CA ASP A 139 -28.69 17.33 -1.50
C ASP A 139 -29.28 17.56 -0.11
N ILE A 140 -28.41 17.61 0.89
CA ILE A 140 -28.76 17.85 2.29
C ILE A 140 -28.00 19.08 2.75
N GLU A 141 -28.73 20.05 3.28
CA GLU A 141 -28.15 21.22 3.92
C GLU A 141 -27.17 20.81 5.03
N ARG A 142 -25.99 21.45 5.05
CA ARG A 142 -24.91 21.18 6.00
C ARG A 142 -25.41 21.17 7.46
N GLU A 143 -26.13 22.21 7.87
CA GLU A 143 -26.61 22.34 9.25
C GLU A 143 -27.56 21.19 9.62
N THR A 144 -28.44 20.81 8.69
CA THR A 144 -29.34 19.68 8.87
C THR A 144 -28.58 18.36 8.98
N LEU A 145 -27.54 18.14 8.18
CA LEU A 145 -26.68 16.96 8.29
C LEU A 145 -25.94 16.92 9.62
N GLU A 146 -25.33 18.03 10.05
CA GLU A 146 -24.60 18.15 11.31
C GLU A 146 -25.51 17.84 12.51
N ARG A 147 -26.71 18.42 12.54
CA ARG A 147 -27.72 18.10 13.58
C ARG A 147 -28.08 16.62 13.62
N ARG A 148 -28.27 15.98 12.46
CA ARG A 148 -28.58 14.54 12.39
C ARG A 148 -27.42 13.67 12.87
N ILE A 149 -26.18 14.06 12.58
CA ILE A 149 -24.98 13.36 13.07
C ILE A 149 -24.89 13.47 14.59
N VAL A 150 -25.05 14.68 15.15
CA VAL A 150 -25.03 14.89 16.60
C VAL A 150 -26.12 14.05 17.28
N ALA A 151 -27.36 14.15 16.79
CA ALA A 151 -28.49 13.38 17.32
C ALA A 151 -28.28 11.86 17.23
N LEU A 152 -27.57 11.36 16.21
CA LEU A 152 -27.19 9.95 16.09
C LEU A 152 -26.14 9.55 17.14
N LEU A 153 -25.12 10.37 17.34
CA LEU A 153 -24.03 10.12 18.29
C LEU A 153 -24.49 10.20 19.76
N GLU A 154 -25.57 10.93 20.04
CA GLU A 154 -26.16 11.03 21.39
C GLU A 154 -27.05 9.84 21.77
N ARG A 155 -27.42 8.96 20.82
CA ARG A 155 -28.26 7.79 21.15
C ARG A 155 -27.47 6.79 21.99
N GLU A 156 -28.14 6.20 22.97
CA GLU A 156 -27.59 5.09 23.78
C GLU A 156 -27.46 3.79 22.96
N GLU A 157 -28.36 3.60 21.99
CA GLU A 157 -28.39 2.43 21.12
C GLU A 157 -28.65 2.83 19.67
N VAL A 158 -27.95 2.18 18.74
CA VAL A 158 -28.14 2.35 17.30
C VAL A 158 -28.27 0.97 16.67
N TRP A 159 -29.50 0.51 16.50
CA TRP A 159 -29.77 -0.82 15.96
C TRP A 159 -29.66 -0.85 14.43
N ARG A 160 -28.84 -1.78 13.91
CA ARG A 160 -28.74 -2.09 12.48
C ARG A 160 -29.09 -3.54 12.21
N GLU A 161 -29.86 -3.78 11.15
CA GLU A 161 -30.11 -5.12 10.64
C GLU A 161 -29.21 -5.42 9.42
N ARG A 162 -28.55 -6.56 9.44
CA ARG A 162 -27.76 -7.05 8.30
C ARG A 162 -27.81 -8.56 8.24
N ARG A 163 -28.18 -9.12 7.08
CA ARG A 163 -28.30 -10.57 6.85
C ARG A 163 -29.16 -11.27 7.91
N GLY A 164 -30.31 -10.69 8.26
CA GLY A 164 -31.26 -11.23 9.24
C GLY A 164 -30.79 -11.18 10.71
N LYS A 165 -29.65 -10.51 11.00
CA LYS A 165 -29.16 -10.31 12.36
C LYS A 165 -29.22 -8.83 12.73
N ARG A 166 -29.84 -8.55 13.87
CA ARG A 166 -29.90 -7.22 14.48
C ARG A 166 -28.75 -7.07 15.47
N HIS A 167 -27.99 -5.98 15.36
CA HIS A 167 -26.87 -5.67 16.23
C HIS A 167 -26.87 -4.18 16.54
N ASP A 168 -26.52 -3.84 17.78
CA ASP A 168 -26.26 -2.46 18.17
C ASP A 168 -24.88 -2.05 17.63
N ILE A 169 -24.84 -0.97 16.85
CA ILE A 169 -23.61 -0.42 16.29
C ILE A 169 -23.09 0.77 17.09
N ARG A 170 -23.77 1.20 18.16
CA ARG A 170 -23.31 2.34 18.98
C ARG A 170 -21.87 2.19 19.50
N PRO A 171 -21.38 1.00 19.90
CA PRO A 171 -19.99 0.83 20.33
C PRO A 171 -18.94 1.01 19.22
N LEU A 172 -19.37 1.11 17.95
CA LEU A 172 -18.50 1.27 16.79
C LEU A 172 -18.42 2.73 16.29
N LEU A 173 -19.20 3.64 16.91
CA LEU A 173 -19.27 5.07 16.59
C LEU A 173 -18.55 5.89 17.65
#